data_AF-A0A7S1V4Q4-F1
#
_entry.id   AF-A0A7S1V4Q4-F1
#
_cell.length_a   1.000
_cell.length_b   1.000
_cell.length_c   1.000
_cell.angle_alpha   90.00
_cell.angle_beta   90.00
_cell.angle_gamma   90.00
#
_symmetry.space_group_name_H-M   'P 1'
#
loop_
_entity.id
_entity.type
_entity.pdbx_description
1 polymer ?
#
loop_
_entity_poly.entity_id
_entity_poly.type
_entity_poly.pdbx_seq_one_letter_code
_entity_poly.pdbx_strand_id
1 'polypeptide(L)'
;YWKSFQKLSDNKWEYHRFHIFHGYLSILTENYFTCSKADYKALGSVIDDKTEPYLFRIEAAFTRGLKEWDRSRREDAATFYRLAIQMGDEMPESQRRRKFLRMDPQNTGKIHWTVAELAEVTLKTVRDNLRVLEYKTAPPISGTNVAGDRTYPRSDGTTYVDPQRSKFFGGTSDLELLDRMAVGGSKCDGCGKTLAETGLEELFRCKRCRMAYYCGEACQRKRWKAGHKEACRQPNQIEVGDYMRIGRLQSKPEWQGLVVQVLKPDPNKEGRWLVQGEAIKQQVSISSNKLDHIRPAA
;
A
#
# COMPACT_ATOMS: atom_id res chain seq x y z
N TYR A 1 -20.77 9.90 -8.01
CA TYR A 1 -19.68 10.11 -8.97
C TYR A 1 -19.56 8.98 -9.99
N TRP A 2 -19.19 7.74 -9.61
CA TRP A 2 -18.99 6.65 -10.58
C TRP A 2 -20.17 6.42 -11.55
N LYS A 3 -21.40 6.29 -11.05
CA LYS A 3 -22.60 6.16 -11.91
C LYS A 3 -22.80 7.34 -12.86
N SER A 4 -22.37 8.54 -12.47
CA SER A 4 -22.45 9.74 -13.33
C SER A 4 -21.38 9.71 -14.41
N PHE A 5 -20.17 9.27 -14.06
CA PHE A 5 -19.08 9.06 -15.02
C PHE A 5 -19.49 8.07 -16.13
N GLN A 6 -20.15 6.96 -15.77
CA GLN A 6 -20.62 5.95 -16.72
C GLN A 6 -21.75 6.43 -17.65
N LYS A 7 -22.52 7.45 -17.26
CA LYS A 7 -23.65 7.97 -18.05
C LYS A 7 -23.22 8.96 -19.12
N LEU A 8 -22.03 9.56 -18.99
CA LEU A 8 -21.50 10.46 -19.99
C LEU A 8 -20.96 9.63 -21.15
N SER A 9 -21.40 9.96 -22.37
CA SER A 9 -21.11 9.17 -23.57
C SER A 9 -19.60 9.07 -23.85
N ASP A 10 -19.21 7.99 -24.51
CA ASP A 10 -17.82 7.72 -24.94
C ASP A 10 -17.32 8.70 -26.00
N ASN A 11 -18.19 9.56 -26.53
CA ASN A 11 -17.85 10.57 -27.51
C ASN A 11 -17.01 11.69 -26.86
N LYS A 12 -15.70 11.41 -26.79
CA LYS A 12 -14.58 12.36 -26.61
C LYS A 12 -14.62 13.18 -25.32
N TRP A 13 -13.69 12.90 -24.41
CA TRP A 13 -13.00 13.88 -23.55
C TRP A 13 -13.80 15.15 -23.18
N GLU A 14 -15.02 14.99 -22.67
CA GLU A 14 -15.79 16.12 -22.21
C GLU A 14 -15.17 16.59 -20.90
N TYR A 15 -14.94 17.89 -20.78
CA TYR A 15 -14.44 18.54 -19.56
C TYR A 15 -15.15 18.02 -18.30
N HIS A 16 -16.47 17.83 -18.38
CA HIS A 16 -17.30 17.27 -17.31
C HIS A 16 -16.92 15.84 -16.93
N ARG A 17 -16.60 14.97 -17.90
CA ARG A 17 -16.24 13.58 -17.66
C ARG A 17 -14.94 13.48 -16.86
N PHE A 18 -13.95 14.29 -17.20
CA PHE A 18 -12.71 14.40 -16.41
C PHE A 18 -13.00 14.87 -14.98
N HIS A 19 -13.75 15.96 -14.78
CA HIS A 19 -13.99 16.46 -13.43
C HIS A 19 -14.76 15.50 -12.54
N ILE A 20 -15.75 14.79 -13.09
CA ILE A 20 -16.49 13.76 -12.33
C ILE A 20 -15.57 12.60 -11.98
N PHE A 21 -14.70 12.18 -12.91
CA PHE A 21 -13.76 11.10 -12.68
C PHE A 21 -12.67 11.48 -11.68
N HIS A 22 -12.02 12.62 -11.88
CA HIS A 22 -11.01 13.15 -10.97
C HIS A 22 -11.60 13.36 -9.57
N GLY A 23 -12.81 13.93 -9.44
CA GLY A 23 -13.50 14.05 -8.16
C GLY A 23 -13.82 12.69 -7.51
N TYR A 24 -14.18 11.67 -8.30
CA TYR A 24 -14.32 10.30 -7.80
C TYR A 24 -13.00 9.77 -7.23
N LEU A 25 -11.89 9.96 -7.95
CA LEU A 25 -10.58 9.49 -7.53
C LEU A 25 -10.07 10.23 -6.30
N SER A 26 -10.20 11.56 -6.23
CA SER A 26 -9.84 12.37 -5.06
C SER A 26 -10.53 11.86 -3.79
N ILE A 27 -11.82 11.52 -3.89
CA ILE A 27 -12.58 10.96 -2.77
C ILE A 27 -11.96 9.64 -2.29
N LEU A 28 -11.51 8.79 -3.21
CA LEU A 28 -10.84 7.55 -2.87
C LEU A 28 -9.44 7.81 -2.29
N THR A 29 -8.61 8.63 -2.93
CA THR A 29 -7.21 8.86 -2.52
C THR A 29 -7.09 9.51 -1.15
N GLU A 30 -7.98 10.44 -0.84
CA GLU A 30 -8.02 11.19 0.43
C GLU A 30 -8.67 10.42 1.59
N ASN A 31 -9.07 9.16 1.36
CA ASN A 31 -9.64 8.28 2.38
C ASN A 31 -10.89 8.84 3.08
N TYR A 32 -11.65 9.72 2.42
CA TYR A 32 -12.96 10.17 2.92
C TYR A 32 -13.92 8.98 3.12
N PHE A 33 -13.75 7.91 2.36
CA PHE A 33 -14.50 6.66 2.51
C PHE A 33 -13.61 5.43 2.34
N THR A 34 -14.03 4.31 2.94
CA THR A 34 -13.40 3.01 2.68
C THR A 34 -13.78 2.52 1.29
N CYS A 35 -12.79 2.27 0.44
CA CYS A 35 -12.97 1.75 -0.92
C CYS A 35 -13.69 0.39 -0.92
N SER A 36 -14.85 0.32 -1.57
CA SER A 36 -15.68 -0.88 -1.64
C SER A 36 -15.20 -1.86 -2.73
N LYS A 37 -15.72 -3.08 -2.75
CA LYS A 37 -15.46 -4.04 -3.86
C LYS A 37 -15.89 -3.47 -5.22
N ALA A 38 -16.96 -2.68 -5.26
CA ALA A 38 -17.45 -2.06 -6.49
C ALA A 38 -16.47 -0.99 -7.00
N ASP A 39 -15.85 -0.22 -6.10
CA ASP A 39 -14.85 0.79 -6.46
C ASP A 39 -13.59 0.14 -7.04
N TYR A 40 -13.12 -0.95 -6.43
CA TYR A 40 -12.02 -1.73 -6.99
C TYR A 40 -12.32 -2.26 -8.39
N LYS A 41 -13.55 -2.72 -8.63
CA LYS A 41 -14.00 -3.18 -9.96
C LYS A 41 -14.07 -2.01 -10.95
N ALA A 42 -14.57 -0.86 -10.52
CA ALA A 42 -14.65 0.35 -11.33
C ALA A 42 -13.25 0.84 -11.77
N LEU A 43 -12.31 0.94 -10.83
CA LEU A 43 -10.91 1.28 -11.14
C LEU A 43 -10.31 0.29 -12.15
N GLY A 44 -10.50 -1.02 -11.93
CA GLY A 44 -10.05 -2.06 -12.86
C GLY A 44 -10.64 -1.89 -14.26
N SER A 45 -11.95 -1.65 -14.36
CA SER A 45 -12.59 -1.45 -15.67
C SER A 45 -12.04 -0.27 -16.44
N VAL A 46 -11.71 0.85 -15.77
CA VAL A 46 -11.08 2.00 -16.46
C VAL A 46 -9.66 1.64 -16.91
N ILE A 47 -8.86 0.99 -16.05
CA ILE A 47 -7.48 0.61 -16.36
C ILE A 47 -7.41 -0.31 -17.60
N ASP A 48 -8.31 -1.29 -17.66
CA ASP A 48 -8.32 -2.35 -18.68
C ASP A 48 -8.94 -1.89 -20.01
N ASP A 49 -9.75 -0.83 -20.01
CA ASP A 49 -10.41 -0.32 -21.20
C ASP A 49 -9.45 0.50 -22.07
N LYS A 50 -9.11 -0.06 -23.25
CA LYS A 50 -8.20 0.56 -24.23
C LYS A 50 -8.83 1.75 -24.97
N THR A 51 -10.16 1.88 -24.93
CA THR A 51 -10.86 3.01 -25.54
C THR A 51 -10.80 4.25 -24.63
N GLU A 52 -10.53 4.05 -23.34
CA GLU A 52 -10.45 5.14 -22.39
C GLU A 52 -9.21 6.03 -22.61
N PRO A 53 -9.36 7.35 -22.38
CA PRO A 53 -8.26 8.28 -22.22
C PRO A 53 -7.08 7.74 -21.40
N TYR A 54 -5.85 7.88 -21.91
CA TYR A 54 -4.65 7.48 -21.15
C TYR A 54 -4.57 8.16 -19.78
N LEU A 55 -4.96 9.44 -19.67
CA LEU A 55 -4.99 10.14 -18.39
C LEU A 55 -5.90 9.45 -17.36
N PHE A 56 -7.10 9.01 -17.77
CA PHE A 56 -8.04 8.35 -16.85
C PHE A 56 -7.46 7.02 -16.38
N ARG A 57 -6.84 6.28 -17.30
CA ARG A 57 -6.19 4.99 -17.00
C ARG A 57 -5.01 5.16 -16.05
N ILE A 58 -4.19 6.19 -16.24
CA ILE A 58 -3.07 6.56 -15.36
C ILE A 58 -3.58 6.92 -13.96
N GLU A 59 -4.56 7.81 -13.84
CA GLU A 59 -5.10 8.22 -12.54
C GLU A 59 -5.81 7.06 -11.82
N ALA A 60 -6.51 6.19 -12.57
CA ALA A 60 -7.13 4.98 -12.04
C ALA A 60 -6.09 4.00 -11.49
N ALA A 61 -5.02 3.73 -12.26
CA ALA A 61 -3.92 2.87 -11.85
C ALA A 61 -3.19 3.44 -10.62
N PHE A 62 -2.93 4.75 -10.60
CA PHE A 62 -2.34 5.41 -9.44
C PHE A 62 -3.23 5.26 -8.19
N THR A 63 -4.51 5.59 -8.30
CA THR A 63 -5.49 5.45 -7.20
C THR A 63 -5.56 4.00 -6.73
N ARG A 64 -5.57 3.04 -7.66
CA ARG A 64 -5.56 1.62 -7.32
C ARG A 64 -4.30 1.24 -6.55
N GLY A 65 -3.13 1.69 -7.00
CA GLY A 65 -1.86 1.49 -6.32
C GLY A 65 -1.88 2.04 -4.89
N LEU A 66 -2.42 3.25 -4.68
CA LEU A 66 -2.61 3.81 -3.34
C LEU A 66 -3.54 2.95 -2.47
N LYS A 67 -4.60 2.37 -3.02
CA LYS A 67 -5.50 1.50 -2.24
C LYS A 67 -4.87 0.16 -1.89
N GLU A 68 -4.02 -0.37 -2.75
CA GLU A 68 -3.24 -1.57 -2.42
C GLU A 68 -2.15 -1.28 -1.39
N TRP A 69 -1.55 -0.09 -1.47
CA TRP A 69 -0.67 0.43 -0.44
C TRP A 69 -1.37 0.48 0.92
N ASP A 70 -2.56 1.09 0.99
CA ASP A 70 -3.34 1.20 2.23
C ASP A 70 -3.70 -0.19 2.81
N ARG A 71 -3.89 -1.20 1.96
CA ARG A 71 -4.12 -2.61 2.37
C ARG A 71 -2.86 -3.38 2.69
N SER A 72 -1.70 -2.71 2.73
CA SER A 72 -0.38 -3.32 2.92
C SER A 72 -0.01 -4.37 1.88
N ARG A 73 -0.63 -4.33 0.69
CA ARG A 73 -0.28 -5.17 -0.45
C ARG A 73 0.70 -4.40 -1.33
N ARG A 74 1.95 -4.25 -0.84
CA ARG A 74 2.94 -3.36 -1.47
C ARG A 74 3.36 -3.82 -2.87
N GLU A 75 3.47 -5.13 -3.10
CA GLU A 75 3.77 -5.66 -4.44
C GLU A 75 2.64 -5.36 -5.43
N ASP A 76 1.38 -5.54 -5.01
CA ASP A 76 0.22 -5.15 -5.82
C ASP A 76 0.27 -3.64 -6.08
N ALA A 77 0.59 -2.81 -5.07
CA ALA A 77 0.73 -1.37 -5.21
C ALA A 77 1.82 -0.97 -6.23
N ALA A 78 3.02 -1.56 -6.11
CA ALA A 78 4.14 -1.33 -7.01
C ALA A 78 3.78 -1.73 -8.45
N THR A 79 3.06 -2.84 -8.62
CA THR A 79 2.57 -3.29 -9.93
C THR A 79 1.70 -2.22 -10.59
N PHE A 80 0.75 -1.64 -9.87
CA PHE A 80 -0.10 -0.57 -10.41
C PHE A 80 0.65 0.74 -10.67
N TYR A 81 1.67 1.06 -9.87
CA TYR A 81 2.53 2.23 -10.14
C TYR A 81 3.36 2.06 -11.40
N ARG A 82 3.98 0.90 -11.61
CA ARG A 82 4.70 0.59 -12.86
C ARG A 82 3.77 0.64 -14.07
N LEU A 83 2.56 0.10 -13.94
CA LEU A 83 1.54 0.16 -14.98
C LEU A 83 1.15 1.60 -15.34
N ALA A 84 0.96 2.47 -14.34
CA ALA A 84 0.67 3.88 -14.58
C ALA A 84 1.83 4.58 -15.32
N ILE A 85 3.09 4.32 -14.94
CA ILE A 85 4.28 4.84 -15.61
C ILE A 85 4.33 4.37 -17.08
N GLN A 86 4.16 3.07 -17.32
CA GLN A 86 4.13 2.51 -18.66
C GLN A 86 3.07 3.18 -19.54
N MET A 87 1.85 3.40 -19.03
CA MET A 87 0.81 4.12 -19.77
C MET A 87 1.22 5.56 -20.10
N GLY A 88 1.91 6.24 -19.19
CA GLY A 88 2.45 7.58 -19.46
C GLY A 88 3.49 7.61 -20.59
N ASP A 89 4.35 6.61 -20.61
CA ASP A 89 5.42 6.46 -21.61
C ASP A 89 4.85 6.08 -22.99
N GLU A 90 3.84 5.21 -23.04
CA GLU A 90 3.16 4.75 -24.26
C GLU A 90 2.11 5.74 -24.81
N MET A 91 1.83 6.84 -24.10
CA MET A 91 0.78 7.79 -24.48
C MET A 91 1.06 8.42 -25.86
N PRO A 92 0.16 8.26 -26.86
CA PRO A 92 0.36 8.83 -28.19
C PRO A 92 0.45 10.36 -28.17
N GLU A 93 1.28 10.93 -29.03
CA GLU A 93 1.48 12.38 -29.14
C GLU A 93 0.17 13.15 -29.43
N SER A 94 -0.74 12.53 -30.18
CA SER A 94 -2.07 13.06 -30.47
C SER A 94 -2.97 13.17 -29.24
N GLN A 95 -2.74 12.36 -28.19
CA GLN A 95 -3.40 12.51 -26.89
C GLN A 95 -2.64 13.50 -26.01
N ARG A 96 -1.29 13.42 -25.98
CA ARG A 96 -0.43 14.32 -25.19
C ARG A 96 -0.74 15.80 -25.43
N ARG A 97 -0.89 16.21 -26.69
CA ARG A 97 -1.15 17.61 -27.09
C ARG A 97 -2.57 18.11 -26.85
N ARG A 98 -3.51 17.24 -26.48
CA ARG A 98 -4.89 17.69 -26.21
C ARG A 98 -4.90 18.63 -25.03
N LYS A 99 -5.60 19.76 -25.17
CA LYS A 99 -5.70 20.79 -24.14
C LYS A 99 -6.97 20.60 -23.31
N PHE A 100 -6.81 20.82 -22.03
CA PHE A 100 -7.83 20.84 -21.00
C PHE A 100 -7.97 22.27 -20.52
N LEU A 101 -9.20 22.76 -20.50
CA LEU A 101 -9.49 24.02 -19.83
C LEU A 101 -9.52 23.73 -18.34
N ARG A 102 -8.75 24.41 -17.51
CA ARG A 102 -8.90 24.36 -16.05
C ARG A 102 -9.20 25.76 -15.55
N MET A 103 -10.21 25.87 -14.69
CA MET A 103 -10.48 27.11 -13.97
C MET A 103 -9.38 27.28 -12.92
N ASP A 104 -8.65 28.40 -12.98
CA ASP A 104 -7.72 28.77 -11.93
C ASP A 104 -8.52 29.22 -10.69
N PRO A 105 -8.33 28.60 -9.51
CA PRO A 105 -9.03 29.00 -8.30
C PRO A 105 -8.68 30.43 -7.84
N GLN A 106 -7.50 30.94 -8.19
CA GLN A 106 -6.97 32.22 -7.70
C GLN A 106 -7.11 33.35 -8.73
N ASN A 107 -7.32 33.00 -10.00
CA ASN A 107 -7.42 33.97 -11.08
C ASN A 107 -8.63 33.60 -11.96
N THR A 108 -9.51 34.55 -12.28
CA THR A 108 -10.66 34.29 -13.15
C THR A 108 -10.27 33.92 -14.60
N GLY A 109 -8.97 33.87 -14.88
CA GLY A 109 -8.37 33.43 -16.12
C GLY A 109 -8.55 31.93 -16.40
N LYS A 110 -8.76 31.63 -17.67
CA LYS A 110 -8.77 30.28 -18.22
C LYS A 110 -7.34 29.80 -18.43
N ILE A 111 -6.88 28.80 -17.68
CA ILE A 111 -5.58 28.18 -17.93
C ILE A 111 -5.80 26.92 -18.77
N HIS A 112 -4.98 26.76 -19.81
CA HIS A 112 -4.96 25.55 -20.62
C HIS A 112 -3.81 24.66 -20.20
N TRP A 113 -4.13 23.43 -19.77
CA TRP A 113 -3.14 22.38 -19.51
C TRP A 113 -3.24 21.33 -20.60
N THR A 114 -2.14 20.80 -21.06
CA THR A 114 -2.14 19.63 -21.92
C THR A 114 -2.41 18.37 -21.09
N VAL A 115 -2.91 17.32 -21.74
CA VAL A 115 -3.04 16.00 -21.11
C VAL A 115 -1.69 15.49 -20.61
N ALA A 116 -0.60 15.77 -21.34
CA ALA A 116 0.75 15.43 -20.92
C ALA A 116 1.14 16.13 -19.60
N GLU A 117 0.89 17.43 -19.47
CA GLU A 117 1.18 18.19 -18.24
C GLU A 117 0.38 17.66 -17.04
N LEU A 118 -0.91 17.35 -17.23
CA LEU A 118 -1.74 16.75 -16.18
C LEU A 118 -1.24 15.37 -15.78
N ALA A 119 -0.92 14.52 -16.76
CA ALA A 119 -0.40 13.18 -16.50
C ALA A 119 0.95 13.23 -15.77
N GLU A 120 1.85 14.14 -16.15
CA GLU A 120 3.18 14.23 -15.55
C GLU A 120 3.14 14.62 -14.06
N VAL A 121 2.18 15.44 -13.64
CA VAL A 121 1.95 15.72 -12.20
C VAL A 121 1.65 14.43 -11.44
N THR A 122 0.74 13.61 -11.97
CA THR A 122 0.39 12.31 -11.36
C THR A 122 1.56 11.34 -11.43
N LEU A 123 2.23 11.24 -12.57
CA LEU A 123 3.33 10.32 -12.80
C LEU A 123 4.55 10.64 -11.95
N LYS A 124 4.84 11.91 -11.68
CA LYS A 124 5.87 12.31 -10.72
C LYS A 124 5.59 11.69 -9.35
N THR A 125 4.37 11.82 -8.85
CA THR A 125 3.94 11.24 -7.57
C THR A 125 3.98 9.71 -7.59
N VAL A 126 3.57 9.09 -8.69
CA VAL A 126 3.67 7.63 -8.89
C VAL A 126 5.12 7.17 -8.80
N ARG A 127 6.05 7.84 -9.48
CA ARG A 127 7.48 7.52 -9.49
C ARG A 127 8.10 7.70 -8.11
N ASP A 128 7.73 8.77 -7.40
CA ASP A 128 8.21 9.00 -6.03
C ASP A 128 7.70 7.90 -5.07
N ASN A 129 6.42 7.53 -5.14
CA ASN A 129 5.87 6.43 -4.34
C ASN A 129 6.48 5.08 -4.70
N LEU A 130 6.66 4.79 -5.99
CA LEU A 130 7.33 3.57 -6.45
C LEU A 130 8.78 3.52 -5.95
N ARG A 131 9.50 4.65 -6.01
CA ARG A 131 10.84 4.77 -5.44
C ARG A 131 10.82 4.42 -3.96
N VAL A 132 9.85 4.88 -3.16
CA VAL A 132 9.73 4.50 -1.74
C VAL A 132 9.52 2.99 -1.56
N LEU A 133 8.78 2.32 -2.45
CA LEU A 133 8.61 0.86 -2.40
C LEU A 133 9.86 0.10 -2.81
N GLU A 134 10.60 0.62 -3.78
CA GLU A 134 11.75 -0.06 -4.40
C GLU A 134 13.08 0.28 -3.70
N TYR A 135 13.17 1.42 -2.98
CA TYR A 135 14.40 1.82 -2.29
C TYR A 135 14.63 1.03 -1.00
N LYS A 136 15.85 0.49 -0.90
CA LYS A 136 16.29 -0.46 0.12
C LYS A 136 16.78 0.17 1.43
N THR A 137 17.18 1.44 1.40
CA THR A 137 17.65 2.24 2.55
C THR A 137 17.45 3.70 2.19
N ALA A 138 16.54 4.41 2.86
CA ALA A 138 16.36 5.85 2.61
C ALA A 138 17.70 6.58 2.83
N PRO A 139 18.21 7.41 1.90
CA PRO A 139 19.19 8.41 2.30
C PRO A 139 18.56 9.28 3.40
N PRO A 140 19.33 9.75 4.39
CA PRO A 140 18.81 10.73 5.33
C PRO A 140 18.29 11.90 4.49
N ILE A 141 17.02 12.26 4.66
CA ILE A 141 16.46 13.48 4.08
C ILE A 141 17.29 14.61 4.70
N SER A 142 18.30 15.08 3.98
CA SER A 142 19.14 16.19 4.41
C SER A 142 18.27 17.44 4.35
N GLY A 143 17.66 17.82 5.48
CA GLY A 143 16.88 19.05 5.55
C GLY A 143 15.92 19.19 6.71
N THR A 144 15.54 18.12 7.43
CA THR A 144 14.64 18.24 8.58
C THR A 144 15.20 17.53 9.81
N ASN A 145 15.87 18.31 10.66
CA ASN A 145 16.26 17.91 12.02
C ASN A 145 15.02 17.82 12.92
N VAL A 146 14.16 16.83 12.68
CA VAL A 146 13.16 16.40 13.65
C VAL A 146 13.39 14.92 13.91
N ALA A 147 14.29 14.64 14.85
CA ALA A 147 14.44 13.32 15.44
C ALA A 147 13.15 12.99 16.20
N GLY A 148 12.21 12.31 15.54
CA GLY A 148 10.99 11.88 16.22
C GLY A 148 9.73 11.73 15.38
N ASP A 149 9.77 11.68 14.05
CA ASP A 149 8.60 11.24 13.29
C ASP A 149 8.96 10.80 11.87
N ARG A 150 9.18 9.50 11.66
CA ARG A 150 9.25 8.93 10.31
C ARG A 150 7.85 8.52 9.87
N THR A 151 6.97 9.47 9.64
CA THR A 151 5.91 9.28 8.64
C THR A 151 6.66 9.23 7.30
N TYR A 152 6.41 8.22 6.45
CA TYR A 152 6.84 8.34 5.07
C TYR A 152 5.78 9.22 4.41
N PRO A 153 6.04 10.54 4.21
CA PRO A 153 5.07 11.38 3.53
C PRO A 153 4.82 10.78 2.16
N ARG A 154 3.56 10.74 1.73
CA ARG A 154 3.27 10.59 0.31
C ARG A 154 3.94 11.77 -0.39
N SER A 155 4.40 11.58 -1.62
CA SER A 155 5.11 12.65 -2.34
C SER A 155 4.23 13.87 -2.66
N ASP A 156 2.90 13.74 -2.53
CA ASP A 156 1.93 14.83 -2.63
C ASP A 156 1.87 15.71 -1.36
N GLY A 157 2.74 15.47 -0.38
CA GLY A 157 2.79 16.22 0.87
C GLY A 157 1.70 15.80 1.86
N THR A 158 0.80 14.89 1.49
CA THR A 158 -0.11 14.28 2.46
C THR A 158 0.70 13.34 3.33
N THR A 159 0.88 13.73 4.59
CA THR A 159 1.34 12.81 5.61
C THR A 159 0.26 11.76 5.78
N TYR A 160 0.65 10.48 5.80
CA TYR A 160 -0.18 9.50 6.49
C TYR A 160 -0.35 10.01 7.91
N VAL A 161 -1.54 10.50 8.26
CA VAL A 161 -1.93 10.59 9.66
C VAL A 161 -2.09 9.14 10.06
N ASP A 162 -1.02 8.55 10.58
CA ASP A 162 -1.15 7.34 11.37
C ASP A 162 -2.01 7.73 12.56
N PRO A 163 -3.28 7.29 12.65
CA PRO A 163 -4.08 7.61 13.82
C PRO A 163 -3.49 6.99 15.11
N GLN A 164 -2.41 6.19 15.01
CA GLN A 164 -1.93 5.29 16.05
C GLN A 164 -0.46 5.45 16.44
N ARG A 165 0.27 6.46 15.98
CA ARG A 165 1.66 6.66 16.43
C ARG A 165 1.75 7.41 17.78
N SER A 166 1.03 6.92 18.78
CA SER A 166 1.31 7.28 20.18
C SER A 166 2.39 6.35 20.71
N LYS A 167 3.55 6.93 21.05
CA LYS A 167 4.56 6.46 22.02
C LYS A 167 4.72 4.93 22.10
N PHE A 168 5.64 4.38 21.30
CA PHE A 168 6.12 2.99 21.42
C PHE A 168 7.28 2.96 22.44
N PHE A 169 7.12 2.23 23.54
CA PHE A 169 8.22 1.81 24.43
C PHE A 169 7.84 0.50 25.16
N GLY A 170 8.35 -0.64 24.68
CA GLY A 170 8.36 -1.87 25.49
C GLY A 170 8.73 -3.16 24.77
N GLY A 171 9.90 -3.71 25.09
CA GLY A 171 10.15 -5.17 25.16
C GLY A 171 10.82 -5.86 23.95
N THR A 172 10.68 -5.33 22.74
CA THR A 172 11.47 -5.73 21.55
C THR A 172 12.02 -4.47 20.93
N SER A 173 13.28 -4.47 20.43
CA SER A 173 13.79 -3.25 19.80
C SER A 173 12.82 -2.80 18.70
N ASP A 174 12.43 -1.52 18.67
CA ASP A 174 11.49 -0.99 17.68
C ASP A 174 11.87 -1.39 16.25
N LEU A 175 13.17 -1.56 16.00
CA LEU A 175 13.74 -2.03 14.75
C LEU A 175 13.27 -3.44 14.34
N GLU A 176 13.16 -4.38 15.29
CA GLU A 176 12.73 -5.75 15.01
C GLU A 176 11.24 -5.80 14.64
N LEU A 177 10.41 -5.03 15.36
CA LEU A 177 8.99 -4.92 15.04
C LEU A 177 8.78 -4.21 13.69
N LEU A 178 9.56 -3.16 13.41
CA LEU A 178 9.55 -2.49 12.11
C LEU A 178 9.96 -3.43 10.96
N ASP A 179 10.97 -4.29 11.15
CA ASP A 179 11.36 -5.29 10.15
C ASP A 179 10.26 -6.36 9.92
N ARG A 180 9.52 -6.72 10.99
CA ARG A 180 8.35 -7.61 10.89
C ARG A 180 7.17 -6.98 10.15
N MET A 181 7.04 -5.65 10.23
CA MET A 181 6.02 -4.88 9.50
C MET A 181 6.44 -4.54 8.07
N ALA A 182 7.73 -4.64 7.76
CA ALA A 182 8.24 -4.42 6.41
C ALA A 182 7.72 -5.50 5.45
N VAL A 183 7.44 -5.09 4.21
CA VAL A 183 7.06 -6.06 3.18
C VAL A 183 8.31 -6.76 2.68
N GLY A 184 8.31 -8.10 2.86
CA GLY A 184 9.35 -8.97 2.32
C GLY A 184 9.32 -8.98 0.80
N GLY A 185 10.40 -9.44 0.18
CA GLY A 185 10.54 -9.53 -1.28
C GLY A 185 11.56 -8.55 -1.88
N SER A 186 11.85 -7.44 -1.19
CA SER A 186 12.89 -6.49 -1.60
C SER A 186 14.33 -7.01 -1.38
N LYS A 187 14.51 -7.91 -0.41
CA LYS A 187 15.78 -8.55 -0.07
C LYS A 187 15.58 -9.95 0.52
N CYS A 188 16.63 -10.75 0.44
CA CYS A 188 16.68 -12.09 1.01
C CYS A 188 16.71 -12.03 2.55
N ASP A 189 15.78 -12.74 3.19
CA ASP A 189 15.70 -12.97 4.64
C ASP A 189 16.91 -13.72 5.23
N GLY A 190 17.71 -14.39 4.41
CA GLY A 190 18.85 -15.19 4.85
C GLY A 190 20.20 -14.48 4.72
N CYS A 191 20.39 -13.64 3.71
CA CYS A 191 21.67 -12.97 3.43
C CYS A 191 21.57 -11.44 3.30
N GLY A 192 20.37 -10.86 3.34
CA GLY A 192 20.16 -9.42 3.21
C GLY A 192 20.36 -8.86 1.80
N LYS A 193 20.90 -9.65 0.86
CA LYS A 193 21.09 -9.23 -0.53
C LYS A 193 19.77 -9.06 -1.26
N THR A 194 19.78 -8.17 -2.20
CA THR A 194 18.62 -7.75 -2.99
C THR A 194 18.65 -8.36 -4.38
N LEU A 195 17.54 -8.27 -5.13
CA LEU A 195 17.44 -8.86 -6.47
C LEU A 195 18.61 -8.47 -7.40
N ALA A 196 18.94 -7.18 -7.44
CA ALA A 196 20.07 -6.65 -8.21
C ALA A 196 21.43 -7.22 -7.79
N GLU A 197 21.65 -7.42 -6.49
CA GLU A 197 22.91 -7.99 -5.97
C GLU A 197 22.98 -9.51 -6.15
N THR A 198 21.84 -10.19 -6.27
CA THR A 198 21.77 -11.63 -6.51
C THR A 198 21.72 -12.00 -7.98
N GLY A 199 21.43 -11.03 -8.87
CA GLY A 199 21.19 -11.28 -10.29
C GLY A 199 19.92 -12.09 -10.57
N LEU A 200 18.94 -12.05 -9.66
CA LEU A 200 17.67 -12.78 -9.77
C LEU A 200 16.56 -11.83 -10.19
N GLU A 201 15.61 -12.32 -10.97
CA GLU A 201 14.39 -11.58 -11.32
C GLU A 201 13.40 -11.55 -10.16
N GLU A 202 13.33 -12.62 -9.36
CA GLU A 202 12.48 -12.74 -8.18
C GLU A 202 13.11 -13.56 -7.04
N LEU A 203 12.66 -13.35 -5.81
CA LEU A 203 13.08 -14.13 -4.64
C LEU A 203 12.12 -15.29 -4.37
N PHE A 204 12.66 -16.43 -3.98
CA PHE A 204 11.89 -17.60 -3.58
C PHE A 204 11.13 -17.34 -2.28
N ARG A 205 9.80 -17.46 -2.33
CA ARG A 205 8.96 -17.38 -1.14
C ARG A 205 8.97 -18.67 -0.34
N CYS A 206 8.98 -18.56 0.98
CA CYS A 206 8.73 -19.69 1.86
C CYS A 206 7.37 -20.31 1.51
N LYS A 207 7.36 -21.57 1.05
CA LYS A 207 6.13 -22.24 0.60
C LYS A 207 5.06 -22.36 1.69
N ARG A 208 5.48 -22.37 2.96
CA ARG A 208 4.59 -22.51 4.12
C ARG A 208 3.94 -21.19 4.53
N CYS A 209 4.72 -20.17 4.92
CA CYS A 209 4.15 -18.89 5.37
C CYS A 209 3.90 -17.89 4.25
N ARG A 210 4.63 -17.99 3.13
CA ARG A 210 4.60 -17.04 2.01
C ARG A 210 5.00 -15.60 2.38
N MET A 211 5.57 -15.38 3.56
CA MET A 211 5.96 -14.06 4.08
C MET A 211 7.48 -13.84 4.12
N ALA A 212 8.27 -14.91 4.09
CA ALA A 212 9.73 -14.84 4.00
C ALA A 212 10.20 -15.14 2.56
N TYR A 213 11.27 -14.50 2.14
CA TYR A 213 11.80 -14.45 0.78
C TYR A 213 13.30 -14.74 0.79
N TYR A 214 13.76 -15.60 -0.12
CA TYR A 214 15.14 -16.07 -0.14
C TYR A 214 15.70 -16.04 -1.56
N CYS A 215 17.00 -15.77 -1.71
CA CYS A 215 17.66 -15.90 -3.01
C CYS A 215 17.87 -17.37 -3.43
N GLY A 216 17.62 -18.32 -2.54
CA GLY A 216 17.71 -19.74 -2.82
C GLY A 216 17.57 -20.61 -1.56
N GLU A 217 17.57 -21.92 -1.77
CA GLU A 217 17.34 -22.90 -0.70
C GLU A 217 18.41 -22.84 0.41
N ALA A 218 19.66 -22.52 0.07
CA ALA A 218 20.73 -22.36 1.05
C ALA A 218 20.41 -21.27 2.10
N CYS A 219 19.94 -20.11 1.65
CA CYS A 219 19.52 -19.02 2.54
C CYS A 219 18.26 -19.38 3.32
N GLN A 220 17.32 -20.09 2.70
CA GLN A 220 16.13 -20.59 3.40
C GLN A 220 16.50 -21.55 4.52
N ARG A 221 17.32 -22.57 4.27
CA ARG A 221 17.77 -23.55 5.27
C ARG A 221 18.57 -22.89 6.39
N LYS A 222 19.44 -21.92 6.06
CA LYS A 222 20.19 -21.14 7.05
C LYS A 222 19.22 -20.40 7.98
N ARG A 223 18.25 -19.66 7.42
CA ARG A 223 17.29 -18.90 8.21
C ARG A 223 16.28 -19.78 8.95
N TRP A 224 15.95 -20.94 8.39
CA TRP A 224 15.13 -21.97 9.04
C TRP A 224 15.73 -22.41 10.37
N LYS A 225 17.05 -22.68 10.39
CA LYS A 225 17.78 -23.06 11.61
C LYS A 225 17.96 -21.90 12.60
N ALA A 226 17.96 -20.67 12.11
CA ALA A 226 18.22 -19.47 12.92
C ALA A 226 17.00 -18.95 13.70
N GLY A 227 15.79 -19.46 13.45
CA GLY A 227 14.59 -18.96 14.14
C GLY A 227 13.31 -18.96 13.31
N HIS A 228 13.42 -19.10 11.98
CA HIS A 228 12.23 -19.04 11.14
C HIS A 228 11.30 -20.23 11.37
N LYS A 229 11.81 -21.42 11.75
CA LYS A 229 10.98 -22.61 11.96
C LYS A 229 9.98 -22.42 13.12
N GLU A 230 10.37 -21.67 14.15
CA GLU A 230 9.57 -21.40 15.35
C GLU A 230 8.41 -20.46 15.07
N ALA A 231 8.61 -19.48 14.19
CA ALA A 231 7.62 -18.44 13.88
C ALA A 231 6.95 -18.62 12.50
N CYS A 232 7.33 -19.63 11.71
CA CYS A 232 6.71 -19.92 10.43
C CYS A 232 5.33 -20.60 10.62
N ARG A 233 4.27 -19.88 10.25
CA ARG A 233 2.89 -20.34 10.26
C ARG A 233 2.33 -20.50 8.85
N GLN A 234 1.29 -21.32 8.68
CA GLN A 234 0.44 -21.21 7.48
C GLN A 234 -0.46 -19.96 7.61
N PRO A 235 -0.96 -19.36 6.51
CA PRO A 235 -1.74 -18.11 6.56
C PRO A 235 -2.97 -18.06 7.48
N ASN A 236 -3.48 -19.22 7.92
CA ASN A 236 -4.64 -19.34 8.81
C ASN A 236 -4.30 -19.99 10.16
N GLN A 237 -3.01 -20.23 10.43
CA GLN A 237 -2.56 -20.92 11.64
C GLN A 237 -2.07 -19.89 12.65
N ILE A 238 -2.85 -19.67 13.71
CA ILE A 238 -2.50 -18.77 14.80
C ILE A 238 -2.07 -19.62 16.01
N GLU A 239 -0.94 -19.27 16.61
CA GLU A 239 -0.45 -19.91 17.85
C GLU A 239 -0.25 -18.89 18.97
N VAL A 240 -0.24 -19.39 20.21
CA VAL A 240 0.06 -18.57 21.39
C VAL A 240 1.48 -18.03 21.29
N GLY A 241 1.63 -16.73 21.56
CA GLY A 241 2.88 -16.00 21.45
C GLY A 241 3.10 -15.34 20.08
N ASP A 242 2.29 -15.66 19.06
CA ASP A 242 2.38 -15.00 17.77
C ASP A 242 2.06 -13.51 17.90
N TYR A 243 2.79 -12.68 17.16
CA TYR A 243 2.46 -11.27 16.99
C TYR A 243 1.65 -11.11 15.71
N MET A 244 0.53 -10.41 15.79
CA MET A 244 -0.41 -10.23 14.69
C MET A 244 -0.84 -8.78 14.60
N ARG A 245 -1.25 -8.36 13.41
CA ARG A 245 -1.80 -7.03 13.19
C ARG A 245 -3.31 -7.09 13.16
N ILE A 246 -3.98 -6.20 13.89
CA ILE A 246 -5.43 -6.07 13.83
C ILE A 246 -5.81 -5.45 12.48
N GLY A 247 -6.61 -6.18 11.70
CA GLY A 247 -7.12 -5.74 10.40
C GLY A 247 -8.64 -5.74 10.35
N ARG A 248 -9.22 -4.79 9.62
CA ARG A 248 -10.64 -4.84 9.19
C ARG A 248 -11.66 -4.81 10.35
N LEU A 249 -11.33 -4.16 11.47
CA LEU A 249 -12.18 -4.07 12.66
C LEU A 249 -13.09 -2.82 12.59
N GLN A 250 -14.36 -3.00 12.24
CA GLN A 250 -15.29 -1.88 12.05
C GLN A 250 -15.73 -1.22 13.36
N SER A 251 -15.82 -1.98 14.45
CA SER A 251 -16.30 -1.48 15.75
C SER A 251 -15.32 -0.55 16.45
N LYS A 252 -14.03 -0.67 16.13
CA LYS A 252 -12.92 0.11 16.71
C LYS A 252 -11.88 0.42 15.64
N PRO A 253 -12.16 1.38 14.74
CA PRO A 253 -11.24 1.78 13.68
C PRO A 253 -9.88 2.23 14.23
N GLU A 254 -9.86 2.80 15.43
CA GLU A 254 -8.66 3.24 16.12
C GLU A 254 -7.73 2.10 16.54
N TRP A 255 -8.13 0.83 16.39
CA TRP A 255 -7.27 -0.34 16.60
C TRP A 255 -6.72 -0.95 15.31
N GLN A 256 -7.20 -0.52 14.15
CA GLN A 256 -6.80 -1.10 12.88
C GLN A 256 -5.35 -0.74 12.56
N GLY A 257 -4.47 -1.73 12.45
CA GLY A 257 -3.03 -1.53 12.26
C GLY A 257 -2.20 -1.82 13.50
N LEU A 258 -2.82 -1.86 14.69
CA LEU A 258 -2.10 -2.18 15.93
C LEU A 258 -1.56 -3.60 15.88
N VAL A 259 -0.32 -3.76 16.36
CA VAL A 259 0.27 -5.06 16.59
C VAL A 259 -0.10 -5.53 18.00
N VAL A 260 -0.53 -6.78 18.08
CA VAL A 260 -0.93 -7.44 19.31
C VAL A 260 -0.27 -8.81 19.41
N GLN A 261 0.03 -9.23 20.62
CA GLN A 261 0.45 -10.59 20.92
C GLN A 261 -0.77 -11.47 21.18
N VAL A 262 -0.77 -12.65 20.60
CA VAL A 262 -1.78 -13.68 20.83
C VAL A 262 -1.48 -14.39 22.15
N LEU A 263 -2.44 -14.38 23.07
CA LEU A 263 -2.26 -14.95 24.40
C LEU A 263 -2.84 -16.36 24.52
N LYS A 264 -4.09 -16.53 24.08
CA LYS A 264 -4.79 -17.84 24.11
C LYS A 264 -6.08 -17.79 23.29
N PRO A 265 -6.63 -18.94 22.86
CA PRO A 265 -7.99 -19.00 22.31
C PRO A 265 -9.00 -18.43 23.31
N ASP A 266 -10.04 -17.75 22.82
CA ASP A 266 -11.14 -17.30 23.67
C ASP A 266 -11.98 -18.51 24.09
N PRO A 267 -12.08 -18.83 25.40
CA PRO A 267 -12.80 -20.02 25.86
C PRO A 267 -14.31 -19.96 25.59
N ASN A 268 -14.86 -18.76 25.35
CA ASN A 268 -16.30 -18.56 25.18
C ASN A 268 -16.72 -18.44 23.72
N LYS A 269 -15.76 -18.27 22.79
CA LYS A 269 -16.06 -17.94 21.38
C LYS A 269 -15.06 -18.61 20.45
N GLU A 270 -15.53 -19.69 19.81
CA GLU A 270 -14.74 -20.42 18.81
C GLU A 270 -14.25 -19.49 17.68
N GLY A 271 -13.02 -19.72 17.22
CA GLY A 271 -12.40 -18.92 16.16
C GLY A 271 -11.96 -17.50 16.58
N ARG A 272 -12.05 -17.16 17.87
CA ARG A 272 -11.54 -15.90 18.44
C ARG A 272 -10.36 -16.15 19.36
N TRP A 273 -9.52 -15.12 19.47
CA TRP A 273 -8.29 -15.15 20.26
C TRP A 273 -8.28 -13.97 21.22
N LEU A 274 -7.85 -14.24 22.46
CA LEU A 274 -7.50 -13.20 23.41
C LEU A 274 -6.12 -12.68 23.03
N VAL A 275 -6.07 -11.39 22.75
CA VAL A 275 -4.86 -10.67 22.34
C VAL A 275 -4.63 -9.48 23.26
N GLN A 276 -3.38 -9.05 23.34
CA GLN A 276 -2.98 -7.86 24.10
C GLN A 276 -1.90 -7.12 23.31
N GLY A 277 -1.97 -5.79 23.31
CA GLY A 277 -0.94 -4.94 22.72
C GLY A 277 -0.68 -3.77 23.64
N GLU A 278 0.42 -3.05 23.41
CA GLU A 278 0.81 -1.92 24.27
C GLU A 278 -0.27 -0.83 24.34
N ALA A 279 -0.86 -0.49 23.19
CA ALA A 279 -1.98 0.46 23.09
C ALA A 279 -3.32 -0.10 23.64
N ILE A 280 -3.42 -1.42 23.81
CA ILE A 280 -4.62 -2.11 24.31
C ILE A 280 -4.29 -2.71 25.68
N LYS A 281 -4.39 -1.88 26.72
CA LYS A 281 -4.01 -2.23 28.10
C LYS A 281 -4.69 -3.49 28.66
N GLN A 282 -5.89 -3.81 28.16
CA GLN A 282 -6.67 -4.98 28.58
C GLN A 282 -6.66 -6.09 27.52
N GLN A 283 -6.85 -7.34 27.94
CA GLN A 283 -7.03 -8.44 27.00
C GLN A 283 -8.34 -8.27 26.23
N VAL A 284 -8.29 -8.46 24.91
CA VAL A 284 -9.46 -8.30 24.04
C VAL A 284 -9.64 -9.53 23.17
N SER A 285 -10.89 -9.94 23.00
CA SER A 285 -11.25 -11.06 22.12
C SER A 285 -11.42 -10.56 20.69
N ILE A 286 -10.54 -10.99 19.78
CA ILE A 286 -10.57 -10.63 18.37
C ILE A 286 -10.78 -11.88 17.51
N SER A 287 -11.64 -11.77 16.50
CA SER A 287 -11.87 -12.85 15.54
C SER A 287 -10.62 -13.10 14.69
N SER A 288 -10.27 -14.37 14.45
CA SER A 288 -9.12 -14.77 13.65
C SER A 288 -9.06 -14.09 12.28
N ASN A 289 -10.20 -13.92 11.60
CA ASN A 289 -10.27 -13.22 10.30
C ASN A 289 -10.02 -11.69 10.36
N LYS A 290 -9.83 -11.15 11.57
CA LYS A 290 -9.44 -9.76 11.84
C LYS A 290 -8.01 -9.65 12.34
N LEU A 291 -7.26 -10.75 12.32
CA LEU A 291 -5.85 -10.79 12.64
C LEU A 291 -5.09 -11.16 11.37
N ASP A 292 -4.20 -10.26 10.93
CA ASP A 292 -3.30 -10.51 9.81
C ASP A 292 -1.94 -10.91 10.39
N HIS A 293 -1.33 -11.99 9.88
CA HIS A 293 0.04 -12.35 10.25
C HIS A 293 1.01 -11.22 9.88
N ILE A 294 1.99 -10.97 10.74
CA ILE A 294 3.17 -10.16 10.40
C ILE A 294 4.33 -11.09 10.05
N ARG A 295 5.35 -10.56 9.38
CA ARG A 295 6.50 -11.36 8.97
C ARG A 295 7.14 -11.96 10.23
N PRO A 296 7.50 -13.26 10.23
CA PRO A 296 8.19 -13.86 11.37
C PRO A 296 9.50 -13.12 11.65
N ALA A 297 9.78 -12.68 12.89
CA ALA A 297 11.19 -12.35 13.20
C ALA A 297 11.96 -13.65 13.24
N ALA A 298 13.25 -13.53 12.99
CA ALA A 298 14.16 -14.63 13.03
C ALA A 298 15.50 -14.18 13.57
#